data_AF-A0A7W4YUU1-F1
#
_entry.id   AF-A0A7W4YUU1-F1
#
_cell.length_a   1.000
_cell.length_b   1.000
_cell.length_c   1.000
_cell.angle_alpha   90.00
_cell.angle_beta   90.00
_cell.angle_gamma   90.00
#
_symmetry.space_group_name_H-M   'P 1'
#
loop_
_entity.id
_entity.type
_entity.pdbx_description
1 polymer ?
#
loop_
_entity_poly.entity_id
_entity_poly.type
_entity_poly.pdbx_seq_one_letter_code
_entity_poly.pdbx_strand_id
1 'polypeptide(L)'
;MPRTPTNYPLQDRLRMAVWLLAGLAFYAAVLLIDGTRFPTVQVTLQKLGHVTTFAWVGYWISRQALGRIGIHSSNLDRLARAVIIAGVIIAGLTGL
;
A
#
# COMPACT_ATOMS: atom_id res chain seq x y z
N MET A 1 -7.68 -15.08 -20.45
CA MET A 1 -7.95 -13.85 -21.22
C MET A 1 -6.70 -12.97 -21.19
N PRO A 2 -6.22 -12.47 -22.34
CA PRO A 2 -5.07 -11.58 -22.38
C PRO A 2 -5.43 -10.27 -21.66
N ARG A 3 -4.67 -9.93 -20.62
CA ARG A 3 -4.88 -8.72 -19.82
C ARG A 3 -4.28 -7.54 -20.59
N THR A 4 -5.12 -6.76 -21.27
CA THR A 4 -4.70 -5.54 -21.99
C THR A 4 -4.04 -4.54 -21.04
N PRO A 5 -2.99 -3.82 -21.47
CA PRO A 5 -2.42 -2.73 -20.68
C PRO A 5 -3.51 -1.71 -20.40
N THR A 6 -3.84 -1.54 -19.12
CA THR A 6 -4.95 -0.69 -18.71
C THR A 6 -4.46 0.76 -18.67
N ASN A 7 -4.84 1.55 -19.67
CA ASN A 7 -4.72 3.01 -19.60
C ASN A 7 -5.60 3.52 -18.45
N TYR A 8 -4.98 3.75 -17.30
CA TYR A 8 -5.70 4.22 -16.12
C TYR A 8 -6.14 5.67 -16.32
N PRO A 9 -7.38 6.02 -15.94
CA PRO A 9 -7.79 7.41 -15.87
C PRO A 9 -6.85 8.17 -14.94
N LEU A 10 -6.55 9.42 -15.28
CA LEU A 10 -5.58 10.25 -14.56
C LEU A 10 -5.91 10.35 -13.06
N GLN A 11 -7.20 10.38 -12.71
CA GLN A 11 -7.69 10.36 -11.33
C GLN A 11 -7.22 9.13 -10.53
N ASP A 12 -7.20 7.94 -11.14
CA ASP A 12 -6.73 6.71 -10.47
C ASP A 12 -5.23 6.78 -10.18
N ARG A 13 -4.44 7.35 -11.11
CA ARG A 13 -2.98 7.51 -10.95
C ARG A 13 -2.66 8.52 -9.85
N LEU A 14 -3.38 9.66 -9.82
CA LEU A 14 -3.24 10.66 -8.76
C LEU A 14 -3.60 10.08 -7.40
N ARG A 15 -4.68 9.30 -7.29
CA ARG A 15 -5.05 8.63 -6.03
C ARG A 15 -3.97 7.67 -5.54
N MET A 16 -3.35 6.89 -6.45
CA MET A 16 -2.21 6.05 -6.10
C MET A 16 -1.02 6.88 -5.60
N ALA A 17 -0.68 7.98 -6.28
CA ALA A 17 0.43 8.83 -5.90
C ALA A 17 0.21 9.49 -4.53
N VAL A 18 -0.99 10.05 -4.28
CA VAL A 18 -1.36 10.64 -2.99
C VAL A 18 -1.26 9.62 -1.85
N TRP A 19 -1.69 8.38 -2.10
CA TRP A 19 -1.61 7.32 -1.09
C TRP A 19 -0.16 6.94 -0.76
N LEU A 20 0.72 6.86 -1.76
CA LEU A 20 2.16 6.65 -1.53
C LEU A 20 2.77 7.81 -0.74
N LEU A 21 2.47 9.05 -1.15
CA LEU A 21 2.96 10.25 -0.47
C LEU A 21 2.50 10.30 0.98
N ALA A 22 1.29 9.86 1.30
CA ALA A 22 0.83 9.75 2.69
C ALA A 22 1.67 8.76 3.51
N GLY A 23 2.01 7.59 2.95
CA GLY A 23 2.90 6.62 3.59
C GLY A 23 4.31 7.19 3.85
N LEU A 24 4.87 7.88 2.85
CA LEU A 24 6.17 8.55 2.97
C LEU A 24 6.14 9.72 3.96
N ALA A 25 5.03 10.46 4.04
CA ALA A 25 4.85 11.54 4.99
C ALA A 25 4.87 11.03 6.44
N PHE A 26 4.31 9.84 6.72
CA PHE A 26 4.43 9.21 8.04
C PHE A 26 5.88 8.88 8.38
N TYR A 27 6.66 8.36 7.44
CA TYR A 27 8.09 8.13 7.64
C TYR A 27 8.87 9.43 7.86
N ALA A 28 8.56 10.48 7.10
CA ALA A 28 9.17 11.79 7.31
C ALA A 28 8.82 12.35 8.70
N ALA A 29 7.57 12.16 9.16
CA ALA A 29 7.15 12.59 10.49
C ALA A 29 7.91 11.88 11.62
N VAL A 30 8.29 10.61 11.45
CA VAL A 30 9.15 9.89 12.41
C VAL A 30 10.49 10.60 12.65
N LEU A 31 11.05 11.23 11.62
CA LEU A 31 12.32 11.97 11.71
C LEU A 31 12.20 13.29 12.47
N LEU A 32 10.98 13.82 12.62
CA LEU A 32 10.69 15.08 13.29
C LEU A 32 10.29 14.89 14.76
N ILE A 33 10.01 13.66 15.18
CA ILE A 33 9.63 13.33 16.56
C ILE A 33 10.87 12.98 17.36
N ASP A 34 11.05 13.63 18.50
CA ASP A 34 12.03 13.21 19.51
C ASP A 34 11.60 11.89 20.15
N GLY A 35 12.24 10.80 19.72
CA GLY A 35 12.00 9.44 20.18
C GLY A 35 12.28 9.21 21.66
N THR A 36 13.15 10.03 22.27
CA THR A 36 13.48 9.90 23.70
C THR A 36 12.34 10.42 24.58
N ARG A 37 11.65 11.45 24.11
CA ARG A 37 10.54 12.09 24.81
C ARG A 37 9.18 11.49 24.47
N PHE A 38 8.99 11.06 23.23
CA PHE A 38 7.71 10.53 22.74
C PHE A 38 7.86 9.20 21.98
N PRO A 39 8.36 8.14 22.62
CA PRO A 39 8.65 6.86 21.94
C PRO A 39 7.40 6.22 21.32
N THR A 40 6.26 6.28 22.00
CA THR A 40 5.00 5.71 21.51
C THR A 40 4.49 6.42 20.25
N VAL A 41 4.65 7.74 20.17
CA VAL A 41 4.23 8.53 18.99
C VAL A 41 5.13 8.18 17.81
N GLN A 42 6.44 8.12 18.04
CA GLN A 42 7.41 7.78 17.00
C GLN A 42 7.15 6.38 16.42
N VAL A 43 6.96 5.37 17.29
CA VAL A 43 6.66 3.99 16.85
C VAL A 43 5.31 3.91 16.14
N THR A 44 4.29 4.64 16.61
CA THR A 44 2.98 4.66 15.94
C THR A 44 3.09 5.20 14.52
N LEU A 45 3.78 6.33 14.32
CA LEU A 45 4.00 6.91 12.99
C LEU A 45 4.81 5.97 12.10
N GLN A 46 5.83 5.31 12.66
CA GLN A 46 6.61 4.31 11.93
C GLN A 46 5.71 3.16 11.45
N LYS A 47 4.86 2.61 12.32
CA LYS A 47 3.92 1.53 11.98
C LYS A 47 2.90 1.97 10.92
N LEU A 48 2.38 3.20 11.03
CA LEU A 48 1.48 3.78 10.03
C LEU A 48 2.19 3.93 8.67
N GLY A 49 3.44 4.37 8.65
CA GLY A 49 4.28 4.43 7.45
C GLY A 49 4.44 3.05 6.79
N HIS A 50 4.77 2.01 7.58
CA HIS A 50 4.90 0.63 7.09
C HIS A 50 3.59 0.11 6.50
N VAL A 51 2.51 0.14 7.27
CA VAL A 51 1.21 -0.39 6.83
C VAL A 51 0.73 0.31 5.57
N THR A 52 0.82 1.64 5.52
CA THR A 52 0.35 2.44 4.38
C THR A 52 1.19 2.15 3.13
N THR A 53 2.52 2.10 3.26
CA THR A 53 3.43 1.89 2.13
C THR A 53 3.36 0.46 1.60
N PHE A 54 3.33 -0.55 2.47
CA PHE A 54 3.20 -1.95 2.03
C PHE A 54 1.82 -2.26 1.45
N ALA A 55 0.75 -1.68 2.00
CA ALA A 55 -0.57 -1.78 1.38
C ALA A 55 -0.58 -1.16 -0.01
N TRP A 56 0.11 -0.03 -0.21
CA TRP A 56 0.28 0.59 -1.53
C TRP A 56 1.05 -0.32 -2.50
N VAL A 57 2.19 -0.91 -2.07
CA VAL A 57 2.97 -1.83 -2.90
C VAL A 57 2.14 -3.05 -3.28
N GLY A 58 1.46 -3.67 -2.31
CA GLY A 58 0.58 -4.81 -2.55
C GLY A 58 -0.57 -4.48 -3.50
N TYR A 59 -1.15 -3.29 -3.37
CA TYR A 59 -2.17 -2.82 -4.30
C TYR A 59 -1.62 -2.62 -5.72
N TRP A 60 -0.42 -2.04 -5.85
CA TRP A 60 0.25 -1.87 -7.15
C TRP A 60 0.56 -3.22 -7.80
N ILE A 61 1.14 -4.18 -7.07
CA ILE A 61 1.40 -5.55 -7.56
C ILE A 61 0.09 -6.22 -7.98
N SER A 62 -0.95 -6.16 -7.13
CA SER A 62 -2.27 -6.70 -7.46
C SER A 62 -2.84 -6.10 -8.75
N ARG A 63 -2.65 -4.79 -8.98
CA ARG A 63 -3.09 -4.10 -10.20
C ARG A 63 -2.31 -4.56 -11.44
N GLN A 64 -0.99 -4.76 -11.33
CA GLN A 64 -0.17 -5.26 -12.44
C GLN A 64 -0.49 -6.73 -12.76
N ALA A 65 -0.62 -7.56 -11.72
CA ALA A 65 -0.89 -8.98 -11.86
C ALA A 65 -2.32 -9.24 -12.34
N LEU A 66 -3.33 -8.71 -11.65
CA LEU A 66 -4.74 -9.08 -11.83
C LEU A 66 -5.57 -8.05 -12.62
N GLY A 67 -5.07 -6.81 -12.74
CA GLY A 67 -5.82 -5.70 -13.33
C GLY A 67 -6.74 -4.97 -12.34
N ARG A 68 -7.73 -4.25 -12.87
CA ARG A 68 -8.67 -3.45 -12.06
C ARG A 68 -9.79 -4.31 -11.51
N ILE A 69 -9.70 -4.65 -10.22
CA ILE A 69 -10.79 -5.28 -9.45
C ILE A 69 -11.65 -4.18 -8.82
N GLY A 70 -12.95 -4.20 -9.11
CA GLY A 70 -13.97 -3.26 -8.63
C GLY A 70 -15.08 -3.95 -7.81
N ILE A 71 -16.13 -3.21 -7.48
CA ILE A 71 -17.25 -3.66 -6.63
C ILE A 71 -18.10 -4.77 -7.28
N HIS A 72 -17.99 -4.97 -8.59
CA HIS A 72 -18.68 -6.04 -9.31
C HIS A 72 -17.78 -7.21 -9.71
N SER A 73 -16.49 -7.17 -9.35
CA SER A 73 -15.56 -8.28 -9.62
C SER A 73 -15.89 -9.48 -8.75
N SER A 74 -15.49 -10.67 -9.21
CA SER A 74 -15.74 -11.94 -8.53
C SER A 74 -15.13 -11.96 -7.12
N ASN A 75 -15.70 -12.78 -6.22
CA ASN A 75 -15.17 -12.96 -4.87
C ASN A 75 -13.74 -13.53 -4.90
N LEU A 76 -13.43 -14.39 -5.88
CA LEU A 76 -12.09 -14.96 -6.06
C LEU A 76 -11.06 -13.89 -6.40
N ASP A 77 -11.38 -12.92 -7.27
CA ASP A 77 -10.46 -11.83 -7.60
C ASP A 77 -10.18 -10.93 -6.40
N ARG A 78 -11.21 -10.65 -5.60
CA ARG A 78 -11.06 -9.87 -4.36
C ARG A 78 -10.20 -10.60 -3.34
N LEU A 79 -10.41 -11.90 -3.18
CA LEU A 79 -9.60 -12.74 -2.30
C LEU A 79 -8.15 -12.79 -2.77
N ALA A 80 -7.91 -12.97 -4.07
CA ALA A 80 -6.56 -12.97 -4.64
C ALA A 80 -5.83 -11.64 -4.38
N ARG A 81 -6.52 -10.50 -4.52
CA ARG A 81 -5.96 -9.19 -4.13
C ARG A 81 -5.64 -9.12 -2.64
N ALA A 82 -6.54 -9.57 -1.78
CA ALA A 82 -6.33 -9.55 -0.34
C ALA A 82 -5.09 -10.39 0.06
N VAL A 83 -4.93 -11.57 -0.55
CA VAL A 83 -3.76 -12.45 -0.34
C VAL A 83 -2.47 -11.78 -0.80
N ILE A 84 -2.45 -11.15 -1.98
CA ILE A 84 -1.27 -10.42 -2.47
C ILE A 84 -0.88 -9.28 -1.50
N ILE A 85 -1.87 -8.48 -1.08
CA ILE A 85 -1.61 -7.36 -0.15
C ILE A 85 -1.10 -7.87 1.20
N ALA A 86 -1.73 -8.92 1.75
CA ALA A 86 -1.30 -9.52 3.01
C ALA A 86 0.13 -10.08 2.90
N GLY A 87 0.45 -10.76 1.80
CA GLY A 87 1.79 -11.29 1.54
C GLY A 87 2.86 -10.21 1.52
N VAL A 88 2.59 -9.07 0.86
CA VAL A 88 3.53 -7.93 0.80
C VAL A 88 3.72 -7.29 2.17
N ILE A 89 2.65 -7.14 2.95
CA ILE A 89 2.74 -6.61 4.32
C ILE A 89 3.61 -7.53 5.19
N ILE A 90 3.39 -8.85 5.13
CA ILE A 90 4.18 -9.81 5.90
C ILE A 90 5.65 -9.77 5.45
N ALA A 91 5.92 -9.85 4.15
CA ALA A 91 7.27 -9.81 3.60
C ALA A 91 8.02 -8.54 4.04
N GLY A 92 7.36 -7.38 3.93
CA GLY A 92 7.93 -6.09 4.34
C GLY A 92 8.18 -5.98 5.85
N LEU A 93 7.36 -6.64 6.68
CA LEU A 93 7.59 -6.72 8.14
C LEU A 93 8.72 -7.69 8.51
N THR A 94 8.94 -8.73 7.71
CA THR A 94 9.99 -9.74 7.95
C THR A 94 11.32 -9.41 7.29
N GLY A 95 11.38 -8.39 6.42
CA GLY A 95 12.59 -8.01 5.69
C GLY A 95 12.95 -8.96 4.53
N LEU A 96 11.95 -9.63 3.96
CA LEU A 96 12.08 -10.51 2.79
C LEU A 96 11.97 -9.72 1.47
#